data_AF-A0A846RS56-F1
#
_entry.id   AF-A0A846RS56-F1
#
_cell.length_a   1.000
_cell.length_b   1.000
_cell.length_c   1.000
_cell.angle_alpha   90.00
_cell.angle_beta   90.00
_cell.angle_gamma   90.00
#
_symmetry.space_group_name_H-M   'P 1'
#
loop_
_entity.id
_entity.type
_entity.pdbx_description
1 polymer ?
#
loop_
_entity_poly.entity_id
_entity_poly.type
_entity_poly.pdbx_seq_one_letter_code
_entity_poly.pdbx_strand_id
1 'polypeptide(L)'
;MVSLIVVTGVAITLGFGVWFADRRHHRYGLFLLPGVCLGSALLMWIILQFAGLGYHPELFWLAWLLPLVAALALTVVAAWWFGRHREKADADAMTAILKQR
;
A
#
# COMPACT_ATOMS: atom_id res chain seq x y z
N MET A 1 13.93 -14.94 9.94
CA MET A 1 13.29 -15.65 8.81
C MET A 1 11.77 -15.71 8.97
N VAL A 2 11.23 -16.20 10.08
CA VAL A 2 9.77 -16.23 10.33
C VAL A 2 9.11 -14.85 10.24
N SER A 3 9.74 -13.81 10.80
CA SER A 3 9.23 -12.42 10.75
C SER A 3 9.00 -11.93 9.32
N LEU A 4 9.92 -12.24 8.40
CA LEU A 4 9.86 -11.83 7.00
C LEU A 4 8.68 -12.51 6.27
N ILE A 5 8.44 -13.80 6.54
CA ILE A 5 7.31 -14.55 5.98
C ILE A 5 5.99 -13.94 6.45
N VAL A 6 5.88 -13.63 7.74
CA VAL A 6 4.69 -13.00 8.33
C VAL A 6 4.45 -11.62 7.71
N VAL A 7 5.48 -10.77 7.65
CA VAL A 7 5.37 -9.42 7.07
C VAL A 7 4.94 -9.49 5.61
N THR A 8 5.54 -10.38 4.83
CA THR A 8 5.23 -10.52 3.40
C THR A 8 3.81 -11.06 3.19
N GLY A 9 3.42 -12.10 3.92
CA GLY A 9 2.10 -12.70 3.82
C GLY A 9 1.00 -11.71 4.18
N VAL A 10 1.14 -11.03 5.33
CA VAL A 10 0.14 -10.05 5.79
C VAL A 10 0.09 -8.83 4.87
N ALA A 11 1.24 -8.34 4.39
CA ALA A 11 1.28 -7.21 3.44
C ALA A 11 0.57 -7.54 2.11
N ILE A 12 0.73 -8.76 1.59
CA ILE A 12 0.01 -9.24 0.40
C ILE A 12 -1.49 -9.26 0.67
N THR A 13 -1.93 -9.89 1.77
CA THR A 13 -3.36 -10.01 2.09
C THR A 13 -4.01 -8.63 2.24
N LEU A 14 -3.34 -7.70 2.92
CA LEU A 14 -3.81 -6.32 3.07
C LEU A 14 -3.82 -5.56 1.75
N GLY A 15 -2.78 -5.69 0.93
CA GLY A 15 -2.69 -5.05 -0.39
C GLY A 15 -3.81 -5.50 -1.33
N PHE A 16 -4.13 -6.80 -1.33
CA PHE A 16 -5.28 -7.35 -2.06
C PHE A 16 -6.61 -6.93 -1.44
N GLY A 17 -6.71 -6.84 -0.11
CA GLY A 17 -7.91 -6.37 0.58
C GLY A 17 -8.25 -4.91 0.22
N VAL A 18 -7.24 -4.02 0.21
CA VAL A 18 -7.42 -2.62 -0.20
C VAL A 18 -7.78 -2.53 -1.69
N TRP A 19 -7.17 -3.36 -2.54
CA TRP A 19 -7.56 -3.42 -3.97
C TRP A 19 -9.01 -3.84 -4.17
N PHE A 20 -9.49 -4.85 -3.41
CA PHE A 20 -10.88 -5.32 -3.50
C PHE A 20 -11.88 -4.30 -2.91
N ALA A 21 -11.46 -3.52 -1.91
CA ALA A 21 -12.27 -2.49 -1.27
C ALA A 21 -12.40 -1.20 -2.12
N ASP A 22 -11.37 -0.87 -2.91
CA ASP A 22 -11.49 0.17 -3.93
C ASP A 22 -12.62 -0.24 -4.90
N ARG A 23 -13.45 0.67 -5.42
CA ARG A 23 -14.49 0.35 -6.44
C ARG A 23 -13.98 0.57 -7.87
N ARG A 24 -12.80 1.17 -8.03
CA ARG A 24 -12.21 1.52 -9.34
C ARG A 24 -11.07 0.59 -9.75
N HIS A 25 -10.95 -0.58 -9.10
CA HIS A 25 -9.90 -1.59 -9.36
C HIS A 25 -9.74 -1.99 -10.83
N HIS A 26 -10.77 -1.85 -11.66
CA HIS A 26 -10.67 -2.10 -13.11
C HIS A 26 -9.80 -1.09 -13.89
N ARG A 27 -9.47 0.08 -13.32
CA ARG A 27 -8.71 1.15 -13.99
C ARG A 27 -7.22 1.20 -13.61
N TYR A 28 -6.78 0.40 -12.65
CA TYR A 28 -5.37 0.25 -12.27
C TYR A 28 -5.03 -1.24 -12.29
N GLY A 29 -3.85 -1.64 -12.79
CA GLY A 29 -3.49 -3.06 -12.87
C GLY A 29 -3.58 -3.75 -11.49
N LEU A 30 -4.04 -5.01 -11.49
CA LEU A 30 -4.23 -5.86 -10.29
C LEU A 30 -3.06 -5.80 -9.30
N PHE A 31 -1.85 -5.61 -9.82
CA PHE A 31 -0.60 -5.66 -9.06
C PHE A 31 -0.14 -4.31 -8.49
N LEU A 32 -0.77 -3.18 -8.81
CA LEU A 32 -0.24 -1.86 -8.45
C LEU A 32 -0.37 -1.59 -6.94
N LEU A 33 -1.56 -1.79 -6.37
CA LEU A 33 -1.80 -1.64 -4.93
C LEU A 33 -1.11 -2.71 -4.07
N PRO A 34 -1.19 -4.02 -4.42
CA PRO A 34 -0.42 -5.04 -3.73
C PRO A 34 1.09 -4.79 -3.80
N GLY A 35 1.60 -4.37 -4.95
CA GLY A 35 3.02 -4.08 -5.15
C GLY A 35 3.50 -2.91 -4.30
N VAL A 36 2.72 -1.83 -4.18
CA VAL A 36 3.06 -0.69 -3.31
C VAL A 36 3.02 -1.08 -1.83
N CYS A 37 2.02 -1.86 -1.42
CA CYS A 37 1.91 -2.37 -0.05
C CYS A 37 3.10 -3.26 0.32
N LEU A 38 3.44 -4.20 -0.56
CA LEU A 38 4.53 -5.15 -0.36
C LEU A 38 5.90 -4.45 -0.42
N GLY A 39 6.09 -3.56 -1.38
CA GLY A 39 7.32 -2.77 -1.51
C GLY A 39 7.58 -1.86 -0.32
N SER A 40 6.55 -1.16 0.17
CA SER A 40 6.68 -0.30 1.36
C SER A 40 6.91 -1.11 2.64
N ALA A 41 6.22 -2.25 2.81
CA ALA A 41 6.43 -3.16 3.93
C ALA A 41 7.86 -3.70 3.96
N LEU A 42 8.40 -4.12 2.81
CA LEU A 42 9.77 -4.62 2.70
C LEU A 42 10.80 -3.52 2.94
N LEU A 43 10.61 -2.32 2.37
CA LEU A 43 11.49 -1.18 2.61
C LEU A 43 11.55 -0.81 4.10
N MET A 44 10.39 -0.73 4.75
CA MET A 44 10.30 -0.42 6.17
C MET A 44 10.94 -1.52 7.03
N TRP A 45 10.74 -2.79 6.67
CA TRP A 45 11.38 -3.92 7.33
C TRP A 45 12.91 -3.89 7.21
N ILE A 46 13.44 -3.53 6.04
CA ILE A 46 14.89 -3.36 5.83
C ILE A 46 15.44 -2.24 6.74
N ILE A 47 14.76 -1.09 6.80
CA ILE A 47 15.17 0.03 7.66
C ILE A 47 15.22 -0.40 9.13
N LEU A 48 14.21 -1.13 9.60
CA LEU A 48 14.15 -1.66 10.97
C LEU A 48 15.26 -2.68 11.27
N GLN A 49 15.63 -3.50 10.29
CA GLN A 49 16.73 -4.44 10.42
C GLN A 49 18.08 -3.72 10.53
N PHE A 50 18.30 -2.67 9.73
CA PHE A 50 19.49 -1.81 9.83
C PHE A 50 19.55 -1.02 11.12
N ALA A 51 18.41 -0.64 11.69
CA ALA A 51 18.31 0.03 12.99
C ALA A 51 18.60 -0.90 14.18
N GLY A 52 18.89 -2.20 13.96
CA GLY A 52 19.24 -3.16 15.01
C GLY A 52 18.06 -3.64 15.86
N LEU A 53 16.85 -3.13 15.60
CA LEU A 53 15.63 -3.45 16.36
C LEU A 53 15.21 -4.92 16.23
N GLY A 54 15.70 -5.62 15.20
CA GLY A 54 15.47 -7.06 15.02
C GLY A 54 16.23 -7.96 16.02
N TYR A 55 17.20 -7.43 16.75
CA TYR A 55 18.06 -8.20 17.67
C TYR A 55 17.77 -7.95 19.15
N HIS A 56 16.94 -6.95 19.46
CA HIS A 56 16.56 -6.63 20.84
C HIS A 56 15.31 -7.44 21.25
N PRO A 57 15.39 -8.32 22.26
CA PRO A 57 14.28 -9.19 22.64
C PRO A 57 13.05 -8.42 23.13
N GLU A 58 13.24 -7.22 23.68
CA GLU A 58 12.16 -6.37 24.20
C GLU A 58 11.48 -5.53 23.10
N LEU A 59 12.20 -5.23 22.01
CA LEU A 59 11.71 -4.42 20.89
C LEU A 59 11.39 -5.25 19.63
N PHE A 60 11.57 -6.57 19.68
CA PHE A 60 11.33 -7.46 18.56
C PHE A 60 9.91 -7.34 17.98
N TRP A 61 8.92 -6.99 18.81
CA TRP A 61 7.54 -6.80 18.36
C TRP A 61 7.38 -5.63 17.36
N LEU A 62 8.18 -4.57 17.51
CA LEU A 62 8.19 -3.43 16.59
C LEU A 62 8.73 -3.82 15.21
N ALA A 63 9.67 -4.76 15.15
CA ALA A 63 10.31 -5.16 13.90
C ALA A 63 9.35 -5.83 12.90
N TRP A 64 8.19 -6.34 13.34
CA TRP A 64 7.18 -6.93 12.45
C TRP A 64 5.85 -6.19 12.44
N LEU A 65 5.44 -5.57 13.56
CA LEU A 65 4.18 -4.82 13.63
C LEU A 65 4.28 -3.43 12.99
N LEU A 66 5.37 -2.70 13.26
CA LEU A 66 5.58 -1.34 12.74
C LEU A 66 5.61 -1.30 11.19
N PRO A 67 6.33 -2.19 10.48
CA PRO A 67 6.31 -2.20 9.02
C PRO A 67 4.92 -2.50 8.45
N LEU A 68 4.13 -3.36 9.10
CA LEU A 68 2.77 -3.68 8.66
C LEU A 68 1.82 -2.49 8.80
N VAL A 69 1.82 -1.83 9.96
CA VAL A 69 0.96 -0.67 10.20
C VAL A 69 1.36 0.49 9.29
N ALA A 70 2.67 0.75 9.14
CA ALA A 70 3.17 1.79 8.26
C ALA A 70 2.85 1.51 6.78
N ALA A 71 3.05 0.28 6.32
CA ALA A 71 2.71 -0.13 4.95
C ALA A 71 1.21 0.00 4.70
N LEU A 72 0.35 -0.47 5.62
CA LEU A 72 -1.09 -0.34 5.47
C LEU A 72 -1.52 1.13 5.37
N ALA A 73 -0.98 2.00 6.24
CA ALA A 73 -1.27 3.42 6.19
C ALA A 73 -0.83 4.04 4.84
N LEU A 74 0.37 3.71 4.35
CA LEU A 74 0.88 4.14 3.05
C LEU A 74 -0.01 3.66 1.90
N THR A 75 -0.45 2.41 1.92
CA THR A 75 -1.31 1.83 0.88
C THR A 75 -2.67 2.50 0.86
N VAL A 76 -3.26 2.81 2.02
CA VAL A 76 -4.53 3.54 2.13
C VAL A 76 -4.38 4.97 1.62
N VAL A 77 -3.30 5.67 2.00
CA VAL A 77 -3.01 7.02 1.51
C VAL A 77 -2.78 7.02 0.00
N ALA A 78 -2.05 6.04 -0.53
CA ALA A 78 -1.84 5.87 -1.96
C ALA A 78 -3.17 5.62 -2.69
N ALA A 79 -4.01 4.71 -2.19
CA ALA A 79 -5.33 4.44 -2.75
C ALA A 79 -6.19 5.72 -2.79
N TRP A 80 -6.22 6.47 -1.69
CA TRP A 80 -6.97 7.72 -1.60
C TRP A 80 -6.43 8.80 -2.54
N TRP A 81 -5.10 8.95 -2.64
CA TRP A 81 -4.46 9.89 -3.56
C TRP A 81 -4.77 9.58 -5.03
N PHE A 82 -4.64 8.31 -5.42
CA PHE A 82 -4.94 7.85 -6.78
C PHE A 82 -6.43 7.97 -7.13
N GLY A 83 -7.33 7.74 -6.16
CA GLY A 83 -8.76 7.98 -6.33
C GLY A 83 -9.07 9.46 -6.60
N ARG A 84 -8.51 10.36 -5.77
CA ARG A 84 -8.78 11.80 -5.82
C ARG A 84 -8.22 12.49 -7.06
N HIS A 85 -7.07 12.05 -7.57
CA HIS A 85 -6.50 12.59 -8.80
C HIS A 85 -7.28 12.20 -10.05
N ARG A 86 -7.94 11.03 -10.05
CA ARG A 86 -8.72 10.55 -11.19
C ARG A 86 -10.16 11.04 -11.24
N GLU A 87 -10.77 11.43 -10.12
CA GLU A 87 -12.04 12.16 -10.16
C GLU A 87 -11.92 13.46 -10.96
N LYS A 88 -10.79 14.15 -10.81
CA LYS A 88 -10.50 15.34 -11.62
C LYS A 88 -10.32 14.99 -13.09
N ALA A 89 -9.56 13.94 -13.40
CA ALA A 89 -9.34 13.52 -14.78
C ALA A 89 -10.62 13.05 -15.50
N ASP A 90 -11.52 12.33 -14.82
CA ASP A 90 -12.82 11.95 -15.38
C ASP A 90 -13.77 13.15 -15.52
N ALA A 91 -13.78 14.07 -14.56
CA ALA A 91 -14.56 15.30 -14.65
C ALA A 91 -14.07 16.20 -15.81
N ASP A 92 -12.76 16.28 -16.01
CA ASP A 92 -12.14 17.00 -17.12
C ASP A 92 -12.45 16.33 -18.46
N ALA A 93 -12.46 14.99 -18.52
CA ALA A 93 -12.85 14.25 -19.72
C ALA A 93 -14.34 14.43 -20.05
N MET A 94 -15.25 14.39 -19.06
CA MET A 94 -16.68 14.62 -19.28
C MET A 94 -16.98 16.06 -19.67
N THR A 95 -16.29 17.04 -19.08
CA THR A 95 -16.44 18.45 -19.47
C THR A 95 -15.88 18.73 -20.86
N ALA A 96 -14.79 18.08 -21.27
CA ALA A 96 -14.28 18.18 -22.63
C ALA A 96 -15.28 17.66 -23.67
N ILE A 97 -15.96 16.53 -23.40
CA ILE A 97 -17.01 15.99 -24.29
C ILE A 97 -18.22 16.92 -24.34
N LEU A 98 -18.64 17.49 -23.21
CA LEU A 98 -19.75 18.45 -23.14
C LEU A 98 -19.44 19.77 -23.85
N LYS A 99 -18.18 20.21 -23.88
CA LYS A 99 -17.75 21.44 -24.57
C LYS A 99 -17.64 21.29 -26.09
N GLN A 100 -17.63 20.05 -26.60
CA GLN A 100 -17.45 19.75 -28.01
C GLN A 100 -18.76 19.53 -28.77
N ARG A 101 -19.90 19.54 -28.08
CA ARG A 101 -21.25 19.61 -28.66
C ARG A 101 -21.79 21.04 -28.60
#